data_AF-A0AA96G0S4-F1
#
_entry.id   AF-A0AA96G0S4-F1
#
_cell.length_a   1.000
_cell.length_b   1.000
_cell.length_c   1.000
_cell.angle_alpha   90.00
_cell.angle_beta   90.00
_cell.angle_gamma   90.00
#
_symmetry.space_group_name_H-M   'P 1'
#
loop_
_entity.id
_entity.type
_entity.pdbx_description
1 polymer ?
#
loop_
_entity_poly.entity_id
_entity_poly.type
_entity_poly.pdbx_seq_one_letter_code
_entity_poly.pdbx_strand_id
1 'polypeptide(L)'
;MDSGQFVELALGVDEELFAGVHGESAIERQARLDVAHAVLADLRREDPELAAYAERLLRMAPVPLRFPAVVRRTVSVERVAA
;
A
#
# COMPACT_ATOMS: atom_id res chain seq x y z
N MET A 1 20.20 -20.37 -3.03
CA MET A 1 18.96 -20.08 -3.78
C MET A 1 17.96 -19.60 -2.75
N ASP A 2 17.52 -18.36 -2.90
CA ASP A 2 16.75 -17.61 -1.90
C ASP A 2 15.29 -18.09 -1.94
N SER A 3 14.98 -19.10 -1.12
CA SER A 3 13.66 -19.75 -1.04
C SER A 3 12.70 -19.04 -0.09
N GLY A 4 12.96 -17.79 0.27
CA GLY A 4 12.11 -16.99 1.17
C GLY A 4 11.09 -16.08 0.47
N GLN A 5 11.16 -15.93 -0.85
CA GLN A 5 10.41 -14.92 -1.61
C GLN A 5 9.13 -15.46 -2.30
N PHE A 6 8.53 -16.52 -1.75
CA PHE A 6 7.33 -17.14 -2.33
C PHE A 6 6.23 -17.42 -1.29
N VAL A 7 6.29 -16.76 -0.13
CA VAL A 7 5.24 -16.84 0.91
C VAL A 7 4.26 -15.64 0.80
N GLU A 8 4.07 -15.11 -0.41
CA GLU A 8 3.06 -14.07 -0.72
C GLU A 8 1.90 -14.62 -1.57
N LEU A 9 1.76 -15.94 -1.63
CA LEU A 9 0.74 -16.63 -2.44
C LEU A 9 -0.30 -17.37 -1.58
N ALA A 10 -0.54 -16.91 -0.35
CA ALA A 10 -1.47 -17.59 0.55
C ALA A 10 -2.90 -17.03 0.56
N LEU A 11 -3.18 -15.87 -0.05
CA LEU A 11 -4.56 -15.33 -0.12
C LEU A 11 -4.93 -14.54 -1.40
N GLY A 12 -4.06 -14.48 -2.41
CA GLY A 12 -4.36 -13.84 -3.71
C GLY A 12 -4.58 -12.32 -3.68
N VAL A 13 -4.43 -11.68 -2.52
CA VAL A 13 -4.63 -10.24 -2.31
C VAL A 13 -3.43 -9.70 -1.53
N ASP A 14 -2.82 -8.64 -2.05
CA ASP A 14 -1.82 -7.84 -1.35
C ASP A 14 -2.49 -7.19 -0.13
N GLU A 15 -2.23 -7.70 1.07
CA GLU A 15 -2.87 -7.20 2.28
C GLU A 15 -2.46 -5.77 2.60
N GLU A 16 -1.23 -5.36 2.26
CA GLU A 16 -0.74 -4.00 2.48
C GLU A 16 -1.45 -3.00 1.56
N LEU A 17 -1.84 -3.41 0.36
CA LEU A 17 -2.66 -2.61 -0.55
C LEU A 17 -3.97 -2.17 0.13
N PHE A 18 -4.62 -3.06 0.90
CA PHE A 18 -5.91 -2.78 1.53
C PHE A 18 -5.79 -2.29 2.98
N ALA A 19 -4.90 -2.86 3.79
CA ALA A 19 -4.70 -2.52 5.19
C ALA A 19 -3.87 -1.25 5.38
N GLY A 20 -3.07 -0.88 4.37
CA GLY A 20 -2.15 0.25 4.42
C GLY A 20 -0.84 -0.07 5.13
N VAL A 21 0.15 0.78 4.89
CA VAL A 21 1.51 0.63 5.42
C VAL A 21 1.76 1.63 6.54
N HIS A 22 2.45 1.20 7.60
CA HIS A 22 2.87 2.10 8.66
C HIS A 22 3.78 3.21 8.12
N GLY A 23 3.36 4.46 8.31
CA GLY A 23 4.15 5.64 7.94
C GLY A 23 3.93 6.16 6.51
N GLU A 24 2.97 5.60 5.76
CA GLU A 24 2.61 6.18 4.46
C GLU A 24 2.13 7.63 4.61
N SER A 25 2.53 8.48 3.66
CA SER A 25 2.05 9.84 3.56
C SER A 25 0.60 9.88 3.09
N ALA A 26 -0.06 11.05 3.22
CA ALA A 26 -1.41 11.23 2.71
C ALA A 26 -1.50 11.01 1.18
N ILE A 27 -0.42 11.32 0.44
CA ILE A 27 -0.36 11.15 -1.02
C ILE A 27 -0.19 9.66 -1.36
N GLU A 28 0.72 8.96 -0.69
CA GLU A 28 0.92 7.51 -0.86
C GLU A 28 -0.36 6.75 -0.48
N ARG A 29 -1.01 7.12 0.63
CA ARG A 29 -2.30 6.59 1.02
C ARG A 29 -3.36 6.80 -0.04
N GLN A 30 -3.44 7.99 -0.64
CA GLN A 30 -4.44 8.27 -1.67
C GLN A 30 -4.20 7.40 -2.91
N ALA A 31 -2.95 7.36 -3.40
CA ALA A 31 -2.57 6.55 -4.55
C ALA A 31 -2.85 5.05 -4.30
N ARG A 32 -2.53 4.56 -3.09
CA ARG A 32 -2.84 3.20 -2.68
C ARG A 32 -4.34 2.93 -2.65
N LEU A 33 -5.15 3.83 -2.07
CA LEU A 33 -6.61 3.68 -2.02
C LEU A 33 -7.22 3.69 -3.43
N ASP A 34 -6.69 4.50 -4.34
CA ASP A 34 -7.15 4.53 -5.74
C ASP A 34 -6.93 3.15 -6.40
N VAL A 35 -5.74 2.56 -6.21
CA VAL A 35 -5.44 1.20 -6.69
C VAL A 35 -6.29 0.14 -5.98
N ALA A 36 -6.42 0.22 -4.65
CA ALA A 36 -7.21 -0.72 -3.86
C ALA A 36 -8.67 -0.72 -4.30
N HIS A 37 -9.25 0.44 -4.63
CA HIS A 37 -10.61 0.51 -5.15
C HIS A 37 -10.74 -0.09 -6.55
N ALA A 38 -9.74 0.09 -7.42
CA ALA A 38 -9.74 -0.53 -8.74
C ALA A 38 -9.68 -2.06 -8.64
N VAL A 39 -8.74 -2.59 -7.85
CA VAL A 39 -8.62 -4.04 -7.61
C VAL A 39 -9.88 -4.60 -6.95
N LEU A 40 -10.47 -3.88 -5.99
CA LEU A 40 -11.72 -4.32 -5.36
C LEU A 40 -12.89 -4.40 -6.35
N ALA A 41 -12.95 -3.50 -7.34
CA ALA A 41 -13.96 -3.57 -8.38
C ALA A 41 -13.80 -4.82 -9.26
N ASP A 42 -12.56 -5.23 -9.53
CA ASP A 42 -12.25 -6.45 -10.27
C ASP A 42 -12.57 -7.70 -9.44
N LEU A 43 -12.15 -7.71 -8.17
CA LEU A 43 -12.47 -8.79 -7.23
C LEU A 43 -13.97 -9.00 -7.07
N ARG A 44 -14.79 -7.94 -6.99
CA ARG A 44 -16.26 -8.08 -6.91
C ARG A 44 -16.86 -8.82 -8.11
N ARG A 45 -16.20 -8.81 -9.27
CA ARG A 45 -16.64 -9.49 -10.49
C ARG A 45 -16.13 -10.93 -10.56
N GLU A 46 -14.91 -11.17 -10.08
CA GLU A 46 -14.21 -12.44 -10.25
C GLU A 46 -14.32 -13.35 -9.03
N ASP A 47 -14.18 -12.79 -7.83
CA ASP A 47 -14.24 -13.48 -6.54
C ASP A 47 -14.90 -12.59 -5.46
N PRO A 48 -16.24 -12.67 -5.32
CA PRO A 48 -16.98 -11.89 -4.33
C PRO A 48 -16.62 -12.18 -2.87
N GLU A 49 -16.15 -13.39 -2.55
CA GLU A 49 -15.74 -13.75 -1.19
C GLU A 49 -14.43 -13.04 -0.83
N LEU A 50 -13.47 -13.06 -1.76
CA LEU A 50 -12.21 -12.35 -1.62
C LEU A 50 -12.43 -10.82 -1.59
N ALA A 51 -13.38 -10.30 -2.36
CA ALA A 51 -13.78 -8.90 -2.30
C ALA A 51 -14.31 -8.50 -0.91
N ALA A 52 -15.12 -9.35 -0.27
CA ALA A 52 -15.64 -9.09 1.08
C ALA A 52 -14.52 -9.08 2.14
N TYR A 53 -13.49 -9.91 1.96
CA TYR A 53 -12.29 -9.89 2.81
C TYR A 53 -11.49 -8.59 2.61
N ALA A 54 -11.21 -8.21 1.36
CA ALA A 54 -10.50 -6.97 1.04
C ALA A 54 -11.23 -5.72 1.56
N GLU A 55 -12.56 -5.68 1.46
CA GLU A 55 -13.36 -4.61 2.10
C GLU A 55 -13.20 -4.55 3.62
N ARG A 56 -13.06 -5.71 4.26
CA ARG A 56 -12.85 -5.75 5.71
C ARG A 56 -11.47 -5.21 6.07
N LEU A 57 -10.44 -5.51 5.28
CA LEU A 57 -9.12 -4.90 5.44
C LEU A 57 -9.17 -3.38 5.30
N LEU A 58 -9.85 -2.85 4.27
CA LEU A 58 -10.02 -1.40 4.10
C LEU A 58 -10.71 -0.71 5.27
N ARG A 59 -11.71 -1.36 5.88
CA ARG A 59 -12.41 -0.83 7.07
C ARG A 59 -11.56 -0.87 8.33
N MET A 60 -10.68 -1.86 8.46
CA MET A 60 -9.81 -2.05 9.62
C MET A 60 -8.50 -1.27 9.52
N ALA A 61 -8.17 -0.76 8.31
CA ALA A 61 -7.01 0.08 8.09
C ALA A 61 -7.01 1.25 9.12
N PRO A 62 -5.97 1.37 9.94
CA PRO A 62 -5.95 2.37 11.00
C PRO A 62 -5.94 3.78 10.41
N VAL A 63 -7.04 4.52 10.64
CA VAL A 63 -7.13 5.96 10.37
C VAL A 63 -7.05 6.68 11.72
N PRO A 64 -6.12 7.64 11.97
CA PRO A 64 -5.22 8.28 11.03
C PRO A 64 -3.76 7.81 11.20
N LEU A 65 -3.09 7.49 10.09
CA LEU A 65 -1.65 7.26 10.02
C LEU A 65 -0.90 8.58 10.33
N ARG A 66 -0.63 8.83 11.61
CA ARG A 66 0.34 9.83 12.07
C ARG A 66 1.41 9.12 12.87
N PHE A 67 2.70 9.41 12.59
CA PHE A 67 3.79 9.80 13.51
C PHE A 67 5.15 9.77 12.76
N PRO A 68 6.14 10.54 13.24
CA PRO A 68 6.67 11.73 12.57
C PRO A 68 7.45 11.45 11.28
N ALA A 69 7.35 12.38 10.33
CA ALA A 69 8.18 12.42 9.14
C ALA A 69 9.67 12.37 9.53
N VAL A 70 10.37 11.29 9.17
CA VAL A 70 11.82 11.37 9.05
C VAL A 70 12.08 12.23 7.82
N VAL A 71 12.19 13.54 8.04
CA VAL A 71 12.70 14.49 7.04
C VAL A 71 14.14 14.06 6.73
N ARG A 72 14.32 13.23 5.71
CA ARG A 72 15.61 13.05 5.08
C ARG A 72 15.93 14.35 4.36
N ARG A 73 16.71 15.17 5.06
CA ARG A 73 17.27 16.44 4.60
C ARG A 73 17.92 16.21 3.24
N THR A 74 17.45 16.92 2.23
CA THR A 74 18.07 16.99 0.91
C THR A 74 19.47 17.59 1.06
N VAL A 75 20.47 16.96 0.45
CA VAL A 75 21.68 17.68 0.02
C VAL A 75 21.52 17.93 -1.47
N SER A 76 21.08 19.15 -1.78
CA SER A 76 21.28 19.74 -3.10
C SER A 76 22.79 19.84 -3.32
N VAL A 77 23.32 19.12 -4.31
CA VAL A 77 24.60 19.50 -4.91
C VAL A 77 24.25 20.24 -6.19
N GLU A 78 24.16 21.56 -6.08
CA GLU A 78 24.10 22.44 -7.22
C GLU A 78 25.50 22.57 -7.84
N ARG A 79 25.57 22.21 -9.12
CA ARG A 79 26.47 22.62 -10.22
C ARG A 79 27.85 23.21 -9.90
N VAL A 80 28.85 22.70 -10.62
CA VAL A 80 29.86 23.55 -11.28
C VAL A 80 30.03 23.08 -12.73
N ALA A 81 29.76 24.00 -13.65
CA ALA A 81 30.17 23.92 -15.05
C ALA A 81 31.68 24.15 -15.16
N ALA A 82 32.36 23.37 -15.99
CA ALA A 82 33.61 23.70 -16.65
C ALA A 82 33.69 22.92 -17.96
#